data_AF-A0A067BP30-F1
#
_entry.id   AF-A0A067BP30-F1
#
_cell.length_a   1.000
_cell.length_b   1.000
_cell.length_c   1.000
_cell.angle_alpha   90.00
_cell.angle_beta   90.00
_cell.angle_gamma   90.00
#
_symmetry.space_group_name_H-M   'P 1'
#
loop_
_entity.id
_entity.type
_entity.pdbx_description
1 polymer ?
#
loop_
_entity_poly.entity_id
_entity_poly.type
_entity_poly.pdbx_seq_one_letter_code
_entity_poly.pdbx_strand_id
1 'polypeptide(L)'
;MRSSSASILRSLWSIFDASTTGTLSESELRQLFLAVLLMADATSEDAFDVAAYVGAADAMVASFHLHANAISLPHFVSWTSASWPLLHTVFSAWMAHKCFASLPSTRSTYMAPRLSHPSDILSRGELIALSGQSMQLQDTWDRLYTSTQDGLSFNRLCYHLLGYAGPTLIVCTAMDGATFGAYCDTPWKDQSKFFGGPGCFLYRLCPNLLVCPSAGGTNFMYFNTKGVALPRGLGLGGTTSKCRLFFDEDLDDCYTALKCNTFAPGSLSLRSSFQIQTLEIWGCGGAASRQAQKGYRADTADLINKARKVDKAQFVSNGFDREMFLGKTFGHGTDAARIADDEQ
;
A
#
# COMPACT_ATOMS: atom_id res chain seq x y z
N MET A 1 -16.19 -29.99 13.31
CA MET A 1 -17.14 -28.95 12.84
C MET A 1 -16.43 -27.60 12.86
N ARG A 2 -16.51 -26.80 11.79
CA ARG A 2 -16.04 -25.40 11.83
C ARG A 2 -17.23 -24.51 12.23
N SER A 3 -17.09 -23.75 13.30
CA SER A 3 -18.08 -22.75 13.70
C SER A 3 -18.16 -21.63 12.65
N SER A 4 -19.36 -21.05 12.46
CA SER A 4 -19.51 -19.89 11.58
C SER A 4 -18.84 -18.65 12.19
N SER A 5 -18.46 -17.68 11.35
CA SER A 5 -17.89 -16.41 11.80
C SER A 5 -18.81 -15.69 12.79
N ALA A 6 -20.12 -15.65 12.53
CA ALA A 6 -21.11 -15.06 13.43
C ALA A 6 -21.18 -15.76 14.80
N SER A 7 -21.04 -17.09 14.86
CA SER A 7 -21.01 -17.80 16.13
C SER A 7 -19.74 -17.51 16.92
N ILE A 8 -18.60 -17.42 16.24
CA ILE A 8 -17.31 -17.04 16.86
C ILE A 8 -17.38 -15.61 17.43
N LEU A 9 -17.93 -14.66 16.66
CA LEU A 9 -18.11 -13.28 17.10
C LEU A 9 -19.06 -13.16 18.30
N ARG A 10 -20.12 -14.00 18.35
CA ARG A 10 -21.01 -14.07 19.52
C ARG A 10 -20.27 -14.55 20.77
N SER A 11 -19.41 -15.56 20.63
CA SER A 11 -18.57 -16.02 21.75
C SER A 11 -17.61 -14.92 22.21
N LEU A 12 -16.95 -14.22 21.29
CA LEU A 12 -16.10 -13.08 21.63
C LEU A 12 -16.89 -12.00 22.38
N TRP A 13 -18.05 -11.60 21.86
CA TRP A 13 -18.92 -10.60 22.49
C TRP A 13 -19.31 -11.01 23.92
N SER A 14 -19.69 -12.27 24.13
CA SER A 14 -20.11 -12.77 25.46
C SER A 14 -19.02 -12.71 26.53
N ILE A 15 -17.74 -12.62 26.14
CA ILE A 15 -16.64 -12.42 27.10
C ILE A 15 -16.69 -11.02 27.71
N PHE A 16 -17.13 -10.02 26.95
CA PHE A 16 -17.20 -8.62 27.38
C PHE A 16 -18.59 -8.24 27.90
N ASP A 17 -19.66 -8.93 27.48
CA ASP A 17 -21.03 -8.74 27.99
C ASP A 17 -21.27 -9.56 29.27
N ALA A 18 -20.51 -9.24 30.32
CA ALA A 18 -20.53 -9.99 31.58
C ALA A 18 -21.91 -9.96 32.28
N SER A 19 -22.67 -8.87 32.11
CA SER A 19 -24.03 -8.72 32.63
C SER A 19 -25.09 -9.44 31.80
N THR A 20 -24.73 -10.03 30.65
CA THR A 20 -25.65 -10.69 29.71
C THR A 20 -26.82 -9.81 29.28
N THR A 21 -26.57 -8.49 29.23
CA THR A 21 -27.57 -7.48 28.90
C THR A 21 -27.80 -7.37 27.39
N GLY A 22 -26.92 -7.95 26.57
CA GLY A 22 -26.97 -7.88 25.11
C GLY A 22 -26.40 -6.58 24.53
N THR A 23 -25.88 -5.70 25.38
CA THR A 23 -25.29 -4.40 25.03
C THR A 23 -23.99 -4.18 25.80
N LEU A 24 -23.06 -3.43 25.21
CA LEU A 24 -21.84 -2.99 25.88
C LEU A 24 -21.84 -1.46 26.05
N SER A 25 -21.15 -0.97 27.07
CA SER A 25 -20.74 0.42 27.17
C SER A 25 -19.64 0.75 26.15
N GLU A 26 -19.40 2.04 25.91
CA GLU A 26 -18.31 2.49 25.04
C GLU A 26 -16.94 2.03 25.53
N SER A 27 -16.71 2.04 26.85
CA SER A 27 -15.48 1.53 27.46
C SER A 27 -15.28 0.04 27.21
N GLU A 28 -16.34 -0.76 27.32
CA GLU A 28 -16.27 -2.21 27.06
C GLU A 28 -16.07 -2.50 25.57
N LEU A 29 -16.70 -1.74 24.66
CA LEU A 29 -16.44 -1.85 23.23
C LEU A 29 -14.98 -1.53 22.88
N ARG A 30 -14.44 -0.46 23.48
CA ARG A 30 -13.03 -0.08 23.34
C ARG A 30 -12.10 -1.18 23.84
N GLN A 31 -12.39 -1.73 25.01
CA GLN A 31 -11.63 -2.86 25.58
C GLN A 31 -11.71 -4.09 24.70
N LEU A 32 -12.88 -4.39 24.10
CA LEU A 32 -13.04 -5.49 23.16
C LEU A 32 -12.11 -5.32 21.96
N PHE A 33 -12.11 -4.14 21.32
CA PHE A 33 -11.23 -3.90 20.17
C PHE A 33 -9.75 -3.92 20.54
N LEU A 34 -9.37 -3.31 21.66
CA LEU A 34 -8.00 -3.36 22.16
C LEU A 34 -7.56 -4.79 22.45
N ALA A 35 -8.41 -5.59 23.10
CA ALA A 35 -8.12 -6.99 23.40
C ALA A 35 -7.95 -7.82 22.12
N VAL A 36 -8.80 -7.62 21.11
CA VAL A 36 -8.66 -8.30 19.80
C VAL A 36 -7.33 -7.94 19.13
N LEU A 37 -6.94 -6.66 19.14
CA LEU A 37 -5.66 -6.21 18.60
C LEU A 37 -4.47 -6.87 19.33
N LEU A 38 -4.54 -6.98 20.66
CA LEU A 38 -3.52 -7.68 21.45
C LEU A 38 -3.53 -9.21 21.22
N MET A 39 -4.70 -9.82 21.04
CA MET A 39 -4.84 -11.25 20.73
C MET A 39 -4.15 -11.61 19.41
N ALA A 40 -4.17 -10.72 18.42
CA ALA A 40 -3.48 -10.93 17.14
C ALA A 40 -1.97 -11.10 17.32
N ASP A 41 -1.36 -10.41 18.28
CA ASP A 41 0.08 -10.47 18.56
C ASP A 41 0.46 -11.37 19.74
N ALA A 42 -0.49 -12.10 20.34
CA ALA A 42 -0.24 -12.85 21.57
C ALA A 42 0.81 -13.99 21.46
N THR A 43 1.31 -14.25 20.25
CA THR A 43 2.41 -15.19 19.96
C THR A 43 3.78 -14.52 19.86
N SER A 44 3.86 -13.19 19.92
CA SER A 44 5.13 -12.46 19.99
C SER A 44 5.71 -12.58 21.39
N GLU A 45 7.00 -12.91 21.49
CA GLU A 45 7.74 -12.95 22.77
C GLU A 45 8.12 -11.54 23.28
N ASP A 46 7.95 -10.52 22.42
CA ASP A 46 8.25 -9.14 22.74
C ASP A 46 7.24 -8.54 23.74
N ALA A 47 7.72 -7.67 24.62
CA ALA A 47 6.86 -6.92 25.54
C ALA A 47 5.86 -6.06 24.75
N PHE A 48 4.55 -6.23 25.03
CA PHE A 48 3.51 -5.43 24.39
C PHE A 48 3.54 -3.98 24.90
N ASP A 49 3.88 -3.04 24.02
CA ASP A 49 3.55 -1.63 24.26
C ASP A 49 2.07 -1.41 23.90
N VAL A 50 1.21 -1.45 24.92
CA VAL A 50 -0.24 -1.25 24.77
C VAL A 50 -0.56 0.08 24.07
N ALA A 51 0.27 1.12 24.25
CA ALA A 51 0.06 2.42 23.64
C ALA A 51 0.02 2.35 22.11
N ALA A 52 0.78 1.43 21.50
CA ALA A 52 0.83 1.23 20.05
C ALA A 52 -0.47 0.68 19.44
N TYR A 53 -1.44 0.26 20.25
CA TYR A 53 -2.73 -0.30 19.82
C TYR A 53 -3.91 0.61 20.16
N VAL A 54 -3.75 1.51 21.13
CA VAL A 54 -4.83 2.37 21.64
C VAL A 54 -5.44 3.23 20.53
N GLY A 55 -4.61 3.90 19.72
CA GLY A 55 -5.10 4.77 18.65
C GLY A 55 -5.95 4.01 17.62
N ALA A 56 -5.57 2.78 17.27
CA ALA A 56 -6.33 1.94 16.36
C ALA A 56 -7.68 1.50 16.99
N ALA A 57 -7.68 1.11 18.26
CA ALA A 57 -8.91 0.76 18.98
C ALA A 57 -9.88 1.95 19.02
N ASP A 58 -9.38 3.15 19.32
CA ASP A 58 -10.19 4.38 19.37
C ASP A 58 -10.76 4.73 17.98
N ALA A 59 -9.94 4.61 16.92
CA ALA A 59 -10.38 4.80 15.54
C ALA A 59 -11.47 3.80 15.11
N MET A 60 -11.43 2.57 15.64
CA MET A 60 -12.45 1.56 15.40
C MET A 60 -13.74 1.81 16.19
N VAL A 61 -13.66 2.28 17.44
CA VAL A 61 -14.84 2.72 18.20
C VAL A 61 -15.53 3.87 17.47
N ALA A 62 -14.77 4.87 17.03
CA ALA A 62 -15.30 5.97 16.23
C ALA A 62 -15.93 5.47 14.93
N SER A 63 -15.31 4.51 14.25
CA SER A 63 -15.90 3.84 13.08
C SER A 63 -17.22 3.16 13.40
N PHE A 64 -17.30 2.41 14.50
CA PHE A 64 -18.50 1.71 14.93
C PHE A 64 -19.69 2.69 15.11
N HIS A 65 -19.45 3.81 15.78
CA HIS A 65 -20.48 4.84 15.99
C HIS A 65 -20.96 5.53 14.71
N LEU A 66 -20.16 5.55 13.64
CA LEU A 66 -20.61 6.04 12.33
C LEU A 66 -21.55 5.06 11.61
N HIS A 67 -21.54 3.78 11.99
CA HIS A 67 -22.32 2.71 11.33
C HIS A 67 -23.51 2.23 12.17
N ALA A 68 -23.51 2.45 13.48
CA ALA A 68 -24.49 1.92 14.40
C ALA A 68 -25.01 2.98 15.37
N ASN A 69 -26.31 2.92 15.66
CA ASN A 69 -26.97 3.80 16.63
C ASN A 69 -26.98 3.23 18.06
N ALA A 70 -26.54 1.97 18.25
CA ALA A 70 -26.47 1.31 19.54
C ALA A 70 -25.34 0.28 19.56
N ILE A 71 -24.70 0.12 20.71
CA ILE A 71 -23.64 -0.89 20.93
C ILE A 71 -24.31 -2.22 21.31
N SER A 72 -24.63 -3.03 20.30
CA SER A 72 -25.27 -4.34 20.46
C SER A 72 -24.64 -5.40 19.55
N LEU A 73 -24.83 -6.68 19.90
CA LEU A 73 -24.27 -7.80 19.13
C LEU A 73 -24.63 -7.77 17.63
N PRO A 74 -25.89 -7.53 17.21
CA PRO A 74 -26.22 -7.45 15.78
C PRO A 74 -25.46 -6.34 15.05
N HIS A 75 -25.31 -5.17 15.67
CA HIS A 75 -24.53 -4.07 15.09
C HIS A 75 -23.04 -4.41 15.04
N PHE A 76 -22.49 -5.08 16.04
CA PHE A 76 -21.11 -5.57 16.04
C PHE A 76 -20.85 -6.57 14.92
N VAL A 77 -21.72 -7.56 14.73
CA VAL A 77 -21.60 -8.53 13.64
C VAL A 77 -21.72 -7.87 12.26
N SER A 78 -22.63 -6.90 12.12
CA SER A 78 -22.78 -6.13 10.88
C SER A 78 -21.54 -5.28 10.58
N TRP A 79 -21.06 -4.51 11.57
CA TRP A 79 -19.89 -3.65 11.45
C TRP A 79 -18.62 -4.45 11.15
N THR A 80 -18.39 -5.56 11.86
CA THR A 80 -17.22 -6.42 11.60
C THR A 80 -17.26 -7.00 10.18
N SER A 81 -18.43 -7.41 9.69
CA SER A 81 -18.56 -7.92 8.32
C SER A 81 -18.21 -6.88 7.25
N ALA A 82 -18.47 -5.59 7.52
CA ALA A 82 -18.19 -4.50 6.60
C ALA A 82 -16.78 -3.89 6.75
N SER A 83 -16.28 -3.78 7.99
CA SER A 83 -15.08 -3.01 8.33
C SER A 83 -13.90 -3.85 8.80
N TRP A 84 -14.10 -5.11 9.23
CA TRP A 84 -13.02 -6.02 9.64
C TRP A 84 -13.45 -7.50 9.50
N PRO A 85 -13.63 -8.01 8.27
CA PRO A 85 -14.26 -9.30 8.02
C PRO A 85 -13.50 -10.49 8.61
N LEU A 86 -12.18 -10.38 8.76
CA LEU A 86 -11.33 -11.44 9.33
C LEU A 86 -11.15 -11.35 10.84
N LEU A 87 -11.85 -10.45 11.56
CA LEU A 87 -11.73 -10.31 13.02
C LEU A 87 -11.93 -11.65 13.74
N HIS A 88 -12.92 -12.43 13.33
CA HIS A 88 -13.22 -13.74 13.92
C HIS A 88 -12.05 -14.73 13.82
N THR A 89 -11.17 -14.59 12.83
CA THR A 89 -10.00 -15.46 12.64
C THR A 89 -8.91 -15.19 13.68
N VAL A 90 -8.79 -13.94 14.15
CA VAL A 90 -7.87 -13.54 15.23
C VAL A 90 -8.26 -14.24 16.52
N PHE A 91 -9.53 -14.08 16.94
CA PHE A 91 -10.04 -14.69 18.16
C PHE A 91 -9.97 -16.23 18.09
N SER A 92 -10.31 -16.82 16.94
CA SER A 92 -10.24 -18.28 16.75
C SER A 92 -8.80 -18.80 16.85
N ALA A 93 -7.84 -18.12 16.22
CA ALA A 93 -6.44 -18.49 16.26
C ALA A 93 -5.87 -18.35 17.68
N TRP A 94 -6.20 -17.26 18.37
CA TRP A 94 -5.79 -17.02 19.75
C TRP A 94 -6.33 -18.09 20.70
N MET A 95 -7.64 -18.39 20.63
CA MET A 95 -8.27 -19.46 21.41
C MET A 95 -7.65 -20.81 21.10
N ALA A 96 -7.42 -21.12 19.82
CA ALA A 96 -6.80 -22.38 19.42
C ALA A 96 -5.40 -22.54 20.01
N HIS A 97 -4.60 -21.48 19.93
CA HIS A 97 -3.26 -21.47 20.50
C HIS A 97 -3.28 -21.59 22.03
N LYS A 98 -4.13 -20.83 22.75
CA LYS A 98 -4.16 -20.87 24.21
C LYS A 98 -4.76 -22.14 24.78
N CYS A 99 -5.80 -22.69 24.17
CA CYS A 99 -6.51 -23.86 24.70
C CYS A 99 -5.96 -25.20 24.18
N PHE A 100 -5.31 -25.21 23.01
CA PHE A 100 -4.98 -26.43 22.30
C PHE A 100 -3.54 -26.48 21.76
N ALA A 101 -2.61 -25.65 22.26
CA ALA A 101 -1.20 -25.64 21.82
C ALA A 101 -0.52 -27.03 21.82
N SER A 102 -0.94 -27.94 22.69
CA SER A 102 -0.40 -29.31 22.76
C SER A 102 -0.92 -30.25 21.67
N LEU A 103 -1.90 -29.82 20.84
CA LEU A 103 -2.46 -30.64 19.78
C LEU A 103 -1.71 -30.40 18.45
N PRO A 104 -1.19 -31.45 17.79
CA PRO A 104 -0.29 -31.34 16.64
C PRO A 104 -0.94 -30.81 15.33
N SER A 105 -2.20 -30.34 15.34
CA SER A 105 -2.96 -30.06 14.11
C SER A 105 -3.80 -28.77 14.11
N THR A 106 -3.64 -27.85 15.07
CA THR A 106 -4.32 -26.55 14.98
C THR A 106 -3.58 -25.64 14.00
N ARG A 107 -3.88 -25.76 12.71
CA ARG A 107 -3.44 -24.77 11.71
C ARG A 107 -3.98 -23.40 12.14
N SER A 108 -3.09 -22.45 12.40
CA SER A 108 -3.51 -21.09 12.76
C SER A 108 -4.34 -20.50 11.63
N THR A 109 -5.50 -19.94 11.96
CA THR A 109 -6.40 -19.29 11.00
C THR A 109 -6.02 -17.84 10.74
N TYR A 110 -5.09 -17.28 11.51
CA TYR A 110 -4.62 -15.91 11.42
C TYR A 110 -3.10 -15.86 11.63
N MET A 111 -2.42 -15.00 10.89
CA MET A 111 -1.03 -14.66 11.13
C MET A 111 -0.88 -13.15 11.20
N ALA A 112 -0.26 -12.65 12.27
CA ALA A 112 -0.04 -11.22 12.42
C ALA A 112 0.95 -10.75 11.35
N PRO A 113 0.65 -9.65 10.63
CA PRO A 113 1.59 -9.07 9.67
C PRO A 113 2.88 -8.63 10.35
N ARG A 114 3.98 -8.61 9.61
CA ARG A 114 5.26 -8.05 10.07
C ARG A 114 5.81 -7.12 9.03
N LEU A 115 6.35 -5.97 9.44
CA LEU A 115 7.03 -5.09 8.49
C LEU A 115 8.49 -5.50 8.38
N SER A 116 9.00 -5.53 7.16
CA SER A 116 10.43 -5.73 6.89
C SER A 116 11.31 -4.60 7.44
N HIS A 117 10.75 -3.41 7.64
CA HIS A 117 11.39 -2.20 8.13
C HIS A 117 10.41 -1.44 9.04
N PRO A 118 10.87 -0.55 9.93
CA PRO A 118 9.97 0.37 10.62
C PRO A 118 9.19 1.23 9.61
N SER A 119 7.94 1.54 9.97
CA SER A 119 7.09 2.51 9.28
C SER A 119 7.16 3.84 10.01
N ASP A 120 7.16 4.94 9.24
CA ASP A 120 7.04 6.30 9.76
C ASP A 120 5.56 6.71 9.97
N ILE A 121 4.62 5.89 9.48
CA ILE A 121 3.17 6.17 9.49
C ILE A 121 2.40 5.18 10.37
N LEU A 122 2.57 3.87 10.13
CA LEU A 122 1.72 2.83 10.69
C LEU A 122 2.15 2.44 12.11
N SER A 123 1.23 2.59 13.06
CA SER A 123 1.32 1.94 14.36
C SER A 123 1.08 0.42 14.27
N ARG A 124 1.43 -0.31 15.33
CA ARG A 124 1.20 -1.76 15.39
C ARG A 124 -0.29 -2.11 15.33
N GLY A 125 -1.15 -1.32 15.99
CA GLY A 125 -2.60 -1.52 15.94
C GLY A 125 -3.19 -1.32 14.55
N GLU A 126 -2.76 -0.28 13.82
CA GLU A 126 -3.26 0.00 12.46
C GLU A 126 -2.85 -1.08 11.46
N LEU A 127 -1.61 -1.56 11.59
CA LEU A 127 -1.09 -2.68 10.82
C LEU A 127 -1.96 -3.94 10.98
N ILE A 128 -2.36 -4.27 12.21
CA ILE A 128 -3.25 -5.41 12.49
C ILE A 128 -4.66 -5.15 11.96
N ALA A 129 -5.22 -3.96 12.15
CA ALA A 129 -6.55 -3.60 11.64
C ALA A 129 -6.63 -3.79 10.11
N LEU A 130 -5.57 -3.43 9.38
CA LEU A 130 -5.45 -3.63 7.94
C LEU A 130 -5.33 -5.11 7.55
N SER A 131 -4.57 -5.92 8.29
CA SER A 131 -4.50 -7.38 8.08
C SER A 131 -5.84 -8.09 8.22
N GLY A 132 -6.80 -7.38 8.82
CA GLY A 132 -8.18 -7.76 8.93
C GLY A 132 -9.01 -7.79 7.67
N GLN A 133 -8.54 -7.12 6.62
CA GLN A 133 -9.30 -6.94 5.37
C GLN A 133 -9.08 -8.08 4.38
N SER A 134 -7.90 -8.69 4.41
CA SER A 134 -7.49 -9.66 3.40
C SER A 134 -6.48 -10.65 3.97
N MET A 135 -6.58 -11.93 3.60
CA MET A 135 -5.60 -12.95 4.00
C MET A 135 -4.21 -12.66 3.41
N GLN A 136 -4.14 -11.97 2.28
CA GLN A 136 -2.89 -11.54 1.64
C GLN A 136 -2.15 -10.48 2.46
N LEU A 137 -2.84 -9.83 3.40
CA LEU A 137 -2.25 -8.88 4.34
C LEU A 137 -1.78 -9.55 5.65
N GLN A 138 -1.94 -10.86 5.79
CA GLN A 138 -1.53 -11.63 6.99
C GLN A 138 -0.16 -12.30 6.79
N ASP A 139 0.80 -11.56 6.23
CA ASP A 139 2.18 -11.99 6.03
C ASP A 139 3.14 -10.80 6.20
N THR A 140 4.41 -11.01 5.89
CA THR A 140 5.45 -9.99 5.92
C THR A 140 5.22 -8.99 4.81
N TRP A 141 5.23 -7.71 5.17
CA TRP A 141 5.13 -6.59 4.25
C TRP A 141 6.50 -5.97 4.01
N ASP A 142 6.86 -5.87 2.74
CA ASP A 142 8.14 -5.36 2.32
C ASP A 142 8.05 -3.87 2.02
N ARG A 143 8.93 -3.06 2.61
CA ARG A 143 8.96 -1.64 2.26
C ARG A 143 9.49 -1.51 0.84
N LEU A 144 8.63 -1.09 -0.08
CA LEU A 144 9.01 -0.84 -1.47
C LEU A 144 9.49 0.60 -1.63
N TYR A 145 8.79 1.56 -1.01
CA TYR A 145 9.10 2.99 -1.10
C TYR A 145 8.70 3.70 0.20
N THR A 146 9.48 4.70 0.60
CA THR A 146 9.08 5.70 1.60
C THR A 146 9.60 7.08 1.20
N SER A 147 8.74 8.10 1.22
CA SER A 147 9.13 9.47 0.91
C SER A 147 10.21 10.01 1.85
N THR A 148 10.32 9.49 3.08
CA THR A 148 11.32 9.92 4.08
C THR A 148 12.75 9.54 3.66
N GLN A 149 12.93 8.37 3.04
CA GLN A 149 14.26 7.87 2.66
C GLN A 149 14.51 8.01 1.16
N ASP A 150 13.51 7.73 0.34
CA ASP A 150 13.61 7.77 -1.11
C ASP A 150 13.33 9.16 -1.67
N GLY A 151 12.83 10.10 -0.86
CA GLY A 151 12.42 11.45 -1.28
C GLY A 151 11.09 11.46 -2.04
N LEU A 152 10.32 12.54 -1.89
CA LEU A 152 9.03 12.69 -2.55
C LEU A 152 9.22 12.98 -4.06
N SER A 153 9.12 11.93 -4.88
CA SER A 153 9.25 12.04 -6.34
C SER A 153 8.47 10.92 -7.02
N PHE A 154 7.56 11.29 -7.93
CA PHE A 154 6.76 10.31 -8.66
C PHE A 154 7.63 9.37 -9.50
N ASN A 155 8.71 9.85 -10.10
CA ASN A 155 9.65 9.00 -10.86
C ASN A 155 10.30 7.93 -9.97
N ARG A 156 10.66 8.28 -8.72
CA ARG A 156 11.20 7.32 -7.76
C ARG A 156 10.12 6.34 -7.34
N LEU A 157 8.93 6.82 -7.00
CA LEU A 157 7.77 5.98 -6.71
C LEU A 157 7.52 4.94 -7.83
N CYS A 158 7.50 5.38 -9.09
CA CYS A 158 7.34 4.50 -10.26
C CYS A 158 8.40 3.39 -10.32
N TYR A 159 9.67 3.74 -10.07
CA TYR A 159 10.79 2.79 -10.03
C TYR A 159 10.64 1.72 -8.93
N HIS A 160 10.01 2.08 -7.82
CA HIS A 160 9.76 1.18 -6.69
C HIS A 160 8.48 0.34 -6.83
N LEU A 161 7.52 0.78 -7.64
CA LEU A 161 6.30 0.02 -7.95
C LEU A 161 6.49 -0.99 -9.08
N LEU A 162 7.16 -0.59 -10.17
CA LEU A 162 7.28 -1.41 -11.37
C LEU A 162 8.14 -2.66 -11.12
N GLY A 163 7.69 -3.79 -11.69
CA GLY A 163 8.34 -5.09 -11.58
C GLY A 163 7.96 -5.90 -10.33
N TYR A 164 7.32 -5.29 -9.32
CA TYR A 164 6.81 -6.04 -8.17
C TYR A 164 5.58 -6.87 -8.57
N ALA A 165 5.68 -8.20 -8.45
CA ALA A 165 4.67 -9.12 -8.96
C ALA A 165 3.54 -9.45 -7.96
N GLY A 166 3.48 -8.78 -6.82
CA GLY A 166 2.49 -9.03 -5.76
C GLY A 166 1.57 -7.85 -5.49
N PRO A 167 0.61 -8.02 -4.57
CA PRO A 167 -0.22 -6.92 -4.09
C PRO A 167 0.60 -5.85 -3.38
N THR A 168 0.13 -4.61 -3.40
CA THR A 168 0.77 -3.49 -2.70
C THR A 168 -0.22 -2.73 -1.85
N LEU A 169 0.22 -2.22 -0.71
CA LEU A 169 -0.50 -1.30 0.14
C LEU A 169 0.14 0.10 0.04
N ILE A 170 -0.66 1.08 -0.34
CA ILE A 170 -0.32 2.51 -0.31
C ILE A 170 -0.76 3.06 1.04
N VAL A 171 0.11 3.78 1.74
CA VAL A 171 -0.20 4.47 3.00
C VAL A 171 0.25 5.93 2.86
N CYS A 172 -0.65 6.87 3.04
CA CYS A 172 -0.38 8.29 2.94
C CYS A 172 -0.88 9.01 4.20
N THR A 173 0.00 9.79 4.81
CA THR A 173 -0.39 10.82 5.78
C THR A 173 -0.38 12.15 5.05
N ALA A 174 -1.52 12.84 5.09
CA ALA A 174 -1.65 14.19 4.56
C ALA A 174 -1.22 15.23 5.61
N MET A 175 -0.87 16.44 5.15
CA MET A 175 -0.46 17.55 6.02
C MET A 175 -1.53 18.00 7.03
N ASP A 176 -2.79 17.61 6.82
CA ASP A 176 -3.91 17.84 7.75
C ASP A 176 -4.07 16.74 8.82
N GLY A 177 -3.16 15.76 8.85
CA GLY A 177 -3.12 14.66 9.81
C GLY A 177 -3.97 13.43 9.42
N ALA A 178 -4.72 13.49 8.32
CA ALA A 178 -5.46 12.32 7.83
C ALA A 178 -4.48 11.24 7.36
N THR A 179 -4.71 9.99 7.77
CA THR A 179 -3.94 8.83 7.28
C THR A 179 -4.87 7.88 6.56
N PHE A 180 -4.60 7.62 5.29
CA PHE A 180 -5.45 6.86 4.39
C PHE A 180 -4.64 6.21 3.27
N GLY A 181 -5.29 5.39 2.45
CA GLY A 181 -4.59 4.73 1.37
C GLY A 181 -5.44 3.75 0.58
N ALA A 182 -4.75 2.83 -0.09
CA ALA A 182 -5.35 1.82 -0.94
C ALA A 182 -4.60 0.49 -0.81
N TYR A 183 -5.33 -0.60 -0.83
CA TYR A 183 -4.79 -1.91 -1.13
C TYR A 183 -5.04 -2.21 -2.61
N CYS A 184 -3.98 -2.61 -3.30
CA CYS A 184 -3.96 -2.90 -4.72
C CYS A 184 -3.63 -4.39 -4.91
N ASP A 185 -4.59 -5.15 -5.41
CA ASP A 185 -4.50 -6.61 -5.50
C ASP A 185 -3.67 -7.13 -6.68
N THR A 186 -3.27 -6.24 -7.59
CA THR A 186 -2.69 -6.57 -8.89
C THR A 186 -1.37 -5.83 -9.10
N PRO A 187 -0.36 -6.45 -9.73
CA PRO A 187 0.89 -5.78 -10.09
C PRO A 187 0.69 -4.51 -10.93
N TRP A 188 1.47 -3.48 -10.65
CA TRP A 188 1.42 -2.21 -11.35
C TRP A 188 1.85 -2.32 -12.81
N LYS A 189 1.07 -1.70 -13.70
CA LYS A 189 1.34 -1.63 -15.14
C LYS A 189 1.22 -0.18 -15.60
N ASP A 190 2.28 0.33 -16.22
CA ASP A 190 2.28 1.66 -16.81
C ASP A 190 1.49 1.63 -18.13
N GLN A 191 0.23 2.07 -18.07
CA GLN A 191 -0.70 2.09 -19.20
C GLN A 191 -1.83 3.10 -19.00
N SER A 192 -2.40 3.57 -20.10
CA SER A 192 -3.49 4.55 -20.11
C SER A 192 -4.89 4.00 -19.73
N LYS A 193 -5.02 2.68 -19.54
CA LYS A 193 -6.29 2.02 -19.22
C LYS A 193 -6.31 1.51 -17.79
N PHE A 194 -7.50 1.52 -17.18
CA PHE A 194 -7.69 0.90 -15.88
C PHE A 194 -7.39 -0.61 -15.92
N PHE A 195 -6.88 -1.12 -14.80
CA PHE A 195 -6.62 -2.53 -14.53
C PHE A 195 -6.88 -2.81 -13.05
N GLY A 196 -6.50 -3.98 -12.57
CA GLY A 196 -6.74 -4.41 -11.18
C GLY A 196 -7.98 -5.29 -11.04
N GLY A 197 -8.21 -5.79 -9.83
CA GLY A 197 -9.33 -6.67 -9.51
C GLY A 197 -10.21 -6.17 -8.36
N PRO A 198 -11.31 -6.91 -8.09
CA PRO A 198 -12.25 -6.57 -7.02
C PRO A 198 -11.69 -6.78 -5.61
N GLY A 199 -10.47 -7.32 -5.47
CA GLY A 199 -9.77 -7.40 -4.20
C GLY A 199 -9.18 -6.05 -3.77
N CYS A 200 -9.12 -5.06 -4.66
CA CYS A 200 -8.74 -3.70 -4.30
C CYS A 200 -9.75 -3.07 -3.33
N PHE A 201 -9.26 -2.26 -2.40
CA PHE A 201 -10.10 -1.45 -1.53
C PHE A 201 -9.37 -0.16 -1.12
N LEU A 202 -10.14 0.87 -0.80
CA LEU A 202 -9.61 2.10 -0.22
C LEU A 202 -9.87 2.09 1.28
N TYR A 203 -9.06 2.81 2.05
CA TYR A 203 -9.25 2.88 3.49
C TYR A 203 -8.77 4.20 4.07
N ARG A 204 -9.24 4.50 5.28
CA ARG A 204 -8.75 5.57 6.16
C ARG A 204 -8.50 4.97 7.55
N LEU A 205 -7.39 5.33 8.16
CA LEU A 205 -7.01 4.94 9.53
C LEU A 205 -7.30 6.07 10.53
N CYS A 206 -6.95 7.30 10.16
CA CYS A 206 -7.13 8.50 10.98
C CYS A 206 -8.02 9.54 10.26
N PRO A 207 -9.04 10.13 10.91
CA PRO A 207 -9.33 10.08 12.36
C PRO A 207 -10.18 8.88 12.82
N ASN A 208 -10.71 8.09 11.89
CA ASN A 208 -11.45 6.87 12.20
C ASN A 208 -11.26 5.84 11.09
N LEU A 209 -11.40 4.57 11.46
CA LEU A 209 -11.31 3.47 10.52
C LEU A 209 -12.47 3.53 9.51
N LEU A 210 -12.14 3.57 8.23
CA LEU A 210 -13.07 3.42 7.13
C LEU A 210 -12.48 2.44 6.13
N VAL A 211 -13.29 1.53 5.63
CA VAL A 211 -12.93 0.64 4.51
C VAL A 211 -13.97 0.80 3.42
N CYS A 212 -13.51 1.06 2.20
CA CYS A 212 -14.33 1.20 1.02
C CYS A 212 -14.01 0.04 0.06
N PRO A 213 -14.69 -1.12 0.18
CA PRO A 213 -14.48 -2.25 -0.72
C PRO A 213 -15.02 -1.97 -2.13
N SER A 214 -14.75 -2.89 -3.05
CA SER A 214 -15.36 -2.90 -4.39
C SER A 214 -16.89 -2.89 -4.32
N ALA A 215 -17.51 -2.03 -5.13
CA ALA A 215 -18.96 -1.80 -5.19
C ALA A 215 -19.54 -1.93 -6.61
N GLY A 216 -18.84 -2.63 -7.51
CA GLY A 216 -19.38 -3.11 -8.79
C GLY A 216 -18.70 -2.58 -10.05
N GLY A 217 -18.11 -1.39 -10.03
CA GLY A 217 -17.32 -0.87 -11.16
C GLY A 217 -16.00 -1.63 -11.36
N THR A 218 -15.41 -1.50 -12.54
CA THR A 218 -14.20 -2.23 -12.95
C THR A 218 -12.93 -1.37 -13.03
N ASN A 219 -13.07 -0.06 -12.82
CA ASN A 219 -11.96 0.89 -12.88
C ASN A 219 -11.19 0.91 -11.56
N PHE A 220 -10.43 -0.14 -11.23
CA PHE A 220 -9.78 -0.30 -9.93
C PHE A 220 -8.49 0.51 -9.80
N MET A 221 -7.56 0.32 -10.72
CA MET A 221 -6.21 0.89 -10.69
C MET A 221 -5.91 1.60 -12.01
N TYR A 222 -5.32 2.77 -11.94
CA TYR A 222 -4.84 3.58 -13.05
C TYR A 222 -3.40 3.98 -12.76
N PHE A 223 -2.52 3.83 -13.74
CA PHE A 223 -1.12 4.22 -13.59
C PHE A 223 -0.56 4.58 -14.95
N ASN A 224 -0.38 5.88 -15.18
CA ASN A 224 0.08 6.40 -16.45
C ASN A 224 1.24 7.36 -16.24
N THR A 225 2.37 7.07 -16.87
CA THR A 225 3.56 7.93 -16.81
C THR A 225 3.82 8.65 -18.13
N LYS A 226 3.02 8.41 -19.18
CA LYS A 226 3.30 8.86 -20.56
C LYS A 226 2.12 9.56 -21.21
N GLY A 227 2.43 10.34 -22.24
CA GLY A 227 1.45 11.06 -23.04
C GLY A 227 0.87 12.28 -22.33
N VAL A 228 0.14 13.11 -23.08
CA VAL A 228 -0.43 14.39 -22.60
C VAL A 228 -1.97 14.41 -22.62
N ALA A 229 -2.59 13.43 -23.29
CA ALA A 229 -4.05 13.39 -23.45
C ALA A 229 -4.79 12.92 -22.21
N LEU A 230 -4.13 12.15 -21.34
CA LEU A 230 -4.68 11.61 -20.11
C LEU A 230 -3.78 11.99 -18.93
N PRO A 231 -4.33 12.18 -17.72
CA PRO A 231 -3.54 12.59 -16.57
C PRO A 231 -2.38 11.64 -16.30
N ARG A 232 -1.21 12.18 -15.98
CA ARG A 232 -0.07 11.39 -15.54
C ARG A 232 -0.15 11.28 -14.02
N GLY A 233 0.08 10.09 -13.49
CA GLY A 233 -0.16 9.82 -12.07
C GLY A 233 -0.64 8.42 -11.79
N LEU A 234 -0.99 8.22 -10.52
CA LEU A 234 -1.55 6.99 -9.96
C LEU A 234 -2.96 7.26 -9.47
N GLY A 235 -3.93 6.52 -9.97
CA GLY A 235 -5.35 6.71 -9.66
C GLY A 235 -6.01 5.40 -9.22
N LEU A 236 -6.97 5.50 -8.32
CA LEU A 236 -7.81 4.38 -7.89
C LEU A 236 -9.27 4.77 -8.05
N GLY A 237 -10.09 3.92 -8.69
CA GLY A 237 -11.53 4.11 -8.75
C GLY A 237 -11.98 5.23 -9.68
N GLY A 238 -13.23 5.21 -10.15
CA GLY A 238 -13.81 6.33 -10.89
C GLY A 238 -13.45 6.35 -12.37
N THR A 239 -13.05 7.50 -12.90
CA THR A 239 -12.65 7.69 -14.31
C THR A 239 -11.27 8.33 -14.39
N THR A 240 -10.65 8.32 -15.58
CA THR A 240 -9.33 8.95 -15.79
C THR A 240 -9.33 10.44 -15.44
N SER A 241 -10.45 11.14 -15.60
CA SER A 241 -10.61 12.56 -15.24
C SER A 241 -11.06 12.81 -13.80
N LYS A 242 -11.55 11.79 -13.09
CA LYS A 242 -12.08 11.93 -11.74
C LYS A 242 -11.91 10.61 -10.99
N CYS A 243 -10.67 10.36 -10.59
CA CYS A 243 -10.37 9.19 -9.78
C CYS A 243 -10.98 9.31 -8.38
N ARG A 244 -11.14 8.20 -7.68
CA ARG A 244 -11.60 8.21 -6.27
C ARG A 244 -10.49 8.64 -5.32
N LEU A 245 -9.26 8.24 -5.62
CA LEU A 245 -8.02 8.70 -5.03
C LEU A 245 -7.02 8.90 -6.17
N PHE A 246 -6.34 10.03 -6.22
CA PHE A 246 -5.37 10.35 -7.26
C PHE A 246 -4.12 10.98 -6.66
N PHE A 247 -2.97 10.45 -7.06
CA PHE A 247 -1.66 11.02 -6.84
C PHE A 247 -1.13 11.49 -8.19
N ASP A 248 -0.93 12.80 -8.29
CA ASP A 248 -0.46 13.46 -9.50
C ASP A 248 1.02 13.16 -9.81
N GLU A 249 1.48 13.41 -11.03
CA GLU A 249 2.89 13.21 -11.42
C GLU A 249 3.89 14.10 -10.68
N ASP A 250 3.45 15.27 -10.21
CA ASP A 250 4.27 16.15 -9.38
C ASP A 250 4.04 15.89 -7.88
N LEU A 251 3.04 15.06 -7.52
CA LEU A 251 2.61 14.75 -6.15
C LEU A 251 2.08 15.95 -5.37
N ASP A 252 1.80 17.06 -6.04
CA ASP A 252 1.30 18.31 -5.45
C ASP A 252 -0.23 18.44 -5.57
N ASP A 253 -0.79 18.14 -6.75
CA ASP A 253 -2.24 18.26 -7.03
C ASP A 253 -3.01 16.96 -6.75
N CYS A 254 -2.75 16.36 -5.58
CA CYS A 254 -3.39 15.11 -5.16
C CYS A 254 -4.81 15.35 -4.62
N TYR A 255 -5.72 14.41 -4.90
CA TYR A 255 -7.12 14.56 -4.52
C TYR A 255 -7.85 13.24 -4.21
N THR A 256 -8.95 13.36 -3.47
CA THR A 256 -9.92 12.30 -3.21
C THR A 256 -11.33 12.75 -3.58
N ALA A 257 -12.21 11.79 -3.90
CA ALA A 257 -13.64 12.03 -4.08
C ALA A 257 -14.45 11.29 -3.00
N LEU A 258 -15.68 11.74 -2.73
CA LEU A 258 -16.55 11.10 -1.74
C LEU A 258 -17.15 9.77 -2.24
N LYS A 259 -17.38 9.65 -3.55
CA LYS A 259 -18.00 8.47 -4.18
C LYS A 259 -17.48 8.27 -5.60
N CYS A 260 -17.52 7.03 -6.07
CA CYS A 260 -17.29 6.65 -7.45
C CYS A 260 -18.10 5.38 -7.77
N ASN A 261 -18.03 4.89 -9.01
CA ASN A 261 -18.73 3.65 -9.39
C ASN A 261 -17.95 2.38 -9.03
N THR A 262 -16.68 2.49 -8.62
CA THR A 262 -15.80 1.32 -8.36
C THR A 262 -15.81 0.90 -6.89
N PHE A 263 -15.75 1.85 -5.95
CA PHE A 263 -15.61 1.58 -4.52
C PHE A 263 -16.76 2.19 -3.73
N ALA A 264 -17.09 1.58 -2.59
CA ALA A 264 -18.10 2.08 -1.67
C ALA A 264 -17.85 3.57 -1.28
N PRO A 265 -18.90 4.35 -0.99
CA PRO A 265 -18.77 5.76 -0.65
C PRO A 265 -18.10 5.97 0.73
N GLY A 266 -17.49 7.13 0.92
CA GLY A 266 -16.77 7.49 2.15
C GLY A 266 -15.64 8.50 1.89
N SER A 267 -15.44 9.43 2.81
CA SER A 267 -14.37 10.44 2.71
C SER A 267 -13.05 9.81 3.14
N LEU A 268 -12.03 9.81 2.28
CA LEU A 268 -10.72 9.21 2.62
C LEU A 268 -9.79 10.21 3.32
N SER A 269 -9.81 11.46 2.89
CA SER A 269 -9.13 12.58 3.52
C SER A 269 -10.15 13.52 4.18
N LEU A 270 -9.68 14.50 4.96
CA LEU A 270 -10.53 15.54 5.55
C LEU A 270 -11.00 16.56 4.50
N ARG A 271 -10.22 16.74 3.43
CA ARG A 271 -10.51 17.64 2.30
C ARG A 271 -10.40 16.91 0.98
N SER A 272 -11.09 17.39 -0.06
CA SER A 272 -11.05 16.76 -1.38
C SER A 272 -9.70 16.90 -2.07
N SER A 273 -8.91 17.94 -1.80
CA SER A 273 -7.50 18.00 -2.16
C SER A 273 -6.64 17.83 -0.91
N PHE A 274 -5.46 17.26 -1.06
CA PHE A 274 -4.54 17.04 0.05
C PHE A 274 -3.09 17.20 -0.39
N GLN A 275 -2.25 17.68 0.53
CA GLN A 275 -0.80 17.69 0.37
C GLN A 275 -0.21 16.51 1.12
N ILE A 276 0.74 15.81 0.51
CA ILE A 276 1.39 14.65 1.10
C ILE A 276 2.39 15.12 2.16
N GLN A 277 2.26 14.62 3.37
CA GLN A 277 3.30 14.73 4.40
C GLN A 277 4.29 13.56 4.27
N THR A 278 3.77 12.35 4.30
CA THR A 278 4.55 11.11 4.21
C THR A 278 3.79 10.10 3.34
N LEU A 279 4.51 9.42 2.45
CA LEU A 279 3.97 8.39 1.57
C LEU A 279 4.83 7.13 1.68
N GLU A 280 4.19 6.00 1.98
CA GLU A 280 4.81 4.68 2.00
C GLU A 280 4.10 3.72 1.05
N ILE A 281 4.88 2.82 0.45
CA ILE A 281 4.38 1.68 -0.30
C ILE A 281 4.96 0.41 0.31
N TRP A 282 4.05 -0.51 0.64
CA TRP A 282 4.37 -1.83 1.16
C TRP A 282 3.98 -2.91 0.16
N GLY A 283 4.87 -3.87 -0.10
CA GLY A 283 4.60 -5.04 -0.92
C GLY A 283 4.14 -6.21 -0.06
N CYS A 284 3.00 -6.80 -0.41
CA CYS A 284 2.32 -7.86 0.36
C CYS A 284 2.30 -9.22 -0.39
N GLY A 285 3.18 -9.40 -1.37
CA GLY A 285 3.32 -10.64 -2.16
C GLY A 285 4.47 -11.56 -1.74
N GLY A 286 5.21 -11.19 -0.68
CA GLY A 286 6.29 -11.99 -0.13
C GLY A 286 7.55 -12.11 -1.02
N ALA A 287 8.39 -13.08 -0.69
CA ALA A 287 9.75 -13.20 -1.25
C ALA A 287 9.77 -13.43 -2.77
N ALA A 288 8.79 -14.16 -3.31
CA ALA A 288 8.69 -14.40 -4.75
C ALA A 288 8.47 -13.11 -5.54
N SER A 289 7.59 -12.23 -5.05
CA SER A 289 7.32 -10.92 -5.67
C SER A 289 8.54 -10.00 -5.61
N ARG A 290 9.31 -10.03 -4.51
CA ARG A 290 10.59 -9.31 -4.40
C ARG A 290 11.62 -9.83 -5.40
N GLN A 291 11.73 -11.14 -5.56
CA GLN A 291 12.66 -11.74 -6.50
C GLN A 291 12.29 -11.40 -7.95
N ALA A 292 11.00 -11.40 -8.28
CA ALA A 292 10.50 -10.95 -9.58
C ALA A 292 10.87 -9.49 -9.87
N GLN A 293 10.77 -8.60 -8.87
CA GLN A 293 11.17 -7.21 -9.02
C GLN A 293 12.67 -7.04 -9.29
N LYS A 294 13.52 -7.83 -8.60
CA LYS A 294 14.96 -7.84 -8.87
C LYS A 294 15.27 -8.27 -10.32
N GLY A 295 14.60 -9.31 -10.80
CA GLY A 295 14.70 -9.77 -12.20
C GLY A 295 14.29 -8.68 -13.18
N TYR A 296 13.11 -8.08 -12.99
CA TYR A 296 12.62 -6.98 -13.82
C TYR A 296 13.62 -5.80 -13.91
N ARG A 297 14.25 -5.44 -12.77
CA ARG A 297 15.25 -4.37 -12.73
C ARG A 297 16.53 -4.74 -13.48
N ALA A 298 16.99 -5.98 -13.36
CA ALA A 298 18.16 -6.47 -14.09
C ALA A 298 17.89 -6.43 -15.61
N ASP A 299 16.76 -6.97 -16.05
CA ASP A 299 16.36 -6.99 -17.46
C ASP A 299 16.23 -5.55 -18.03
N THR A 300 15.62 -4.64 -17.28
CA THR A 300 15.47 -3.25 -17.67
C THR A 300 16.84 -2.55 -17.78
N ALA A 301 17.74 -2.79 -16.82
CA ALA A 301 19.09 -2.24 -16.86
C ALA A 301 19.88 -2.76 -18.07
N ASP A 302 19.75 -4.05 -18.39
CA ASP A 302 20.38 -4.67 -19.55
C ASP A 302 19.85 -4.11 -20.87
N LEU A 303 18.53 -3.89 -20.98
CA LEU A 303 17.92 -3.24 -22.15
C LEU A 303 18.44 -1.81 -22.33
N ILE A 304 18.51 -1.02 -21.25
CA ILE A 304 19.05 0.35 -21.28
C ILE A 304 20.54 0.34 -21.71
N ASN A 305 21.32 -0.59 -21.18
CA ASN A 305 22.74 -0.73 -21.53
C ASN A 305 22.94 -1.15 -22.99
N LYS A 306 22.09 -2.05 -23.51
CA LYS A 306 22.10 -2.44 -24.93
C LYS A 306 21.75 -1.26 -25.83
N ALA A 307 20.69 -0.49 -25.50
CA ALA A 307 20.30 0.70 -26.25
C ALA A 307 21.45 1.73 -26.31
N ARG A 308 22.07 2.04 -25.17
CA ARG A 308 23.22 2.96 -25.11
C ARG A 308 24.42 2.49 -25.95
N LYS A 309 24.66 1.18 -26.05
CA LYS A 309 25.72 0.63 -26.90
C LYS A 309 25.38 0.78 -28.39
N VAL A 310 24.12 0.54 -28.77
CA VAL A 310 23.64 0.72 -30.15
C VAL A 310 23.72 2.19 -30.56
N ASP A 311 23.25 3.12 -29.73
CA ASP A 311 23.32 4.56 -30.03
C ASP A 311 24.76 5.04 -30.21
N LYS A 312 25.69 4.59 -29.35
CA LYS A 312 27.12 4.86 -29.50
C LYS A 312 27.68 4.28 -30.81
N ALA A 313 27.30 3.06 -31.16
CA ALA A 313 27.75 2.43 -32.41
C ALA A 313 27.22 3.18 -33.64
N GLN A 314 25.94 3.58 -33.63
CA GLN A 314 25.33 4.39 -34.69
C GLN A 314 26.01 5.75 -34.84
N PHE A 315 26.27 6.45 -33.73
CA PHE A 315 27.00 7.72 -33.73
C PHE A 315 28.41 7.59 -34.30
N VAL A 316 29.13 6.51 -33.99
CA VAL A 316 30.47 6.24 -34.55
C VAL A 316 30.42 5.85 -36.03
N SER A 317 29.37 5.16 -36.47
CA SER A 317 29.21 4.74 -37.87
C SER A 317 28.73 5.83 -38.82
N ASN A 318 28.02 6.84 -38.32
CA ASN A 318 27.58 7.99 -39.13
C ASN A 318 28.76 8.92 -39.41
N GLY A 319 29.32 8.83 -40.62
CA GLY A 319 30.48 9.63 -41.06
C GLY A 319 30.29 11.14 -40.90
N PHE A 320 29.06 11.64 -41.09
CA PHE A 320 28.68 13.05 -40.92
C PHE A 320 28.77 13.54 -39.46
N ASP A 321 28.26 12.75 -38.50
CA ASP A 321 28.27 13.08 -37.07
C ASP A 321 29.69 13.03 -36.51
N ARG A 322 30.50 12.09 -37.00
CA ARG A 322 31.93 11.95 -36.68
C ARG A 322 32.74 13.18 -37.11
N GLU A 323 32.57 13.66 -38.34
CA GLU A 323 33.28 14.84 -38.85
C GLU A 323 32.85 16.15 -38.17
N MET A 324 31.55 16.33 -37.91
CA MET A 324 31.02 17.57 -37.32
C MET A 324 31.42 17.78 -35.85
N PHE A 325 31.57 16.71 -35.06
CA PHE A 325 31.85 16.81 -33.62
C PHE A 325 33.28 16.42 -33.20
N LEU A 326 33.94 15.48 -33.89
CA LEU A 326 35.32 15.06 -33.57
C LEU A 326 36.39 15.77 -34.39
N GLY A 327 36.01 16.42 -35.50
CA GLY A 327 36.94 17.16 -36.36
C GLY A 327 37.61 18.36 -35.69
N LYS A 328 37.01 18.92 -34.61
CA LYS A 328 37.56 20.07 -33.87
C LYS A 328 38.26 19.70 -32.56
N THR A 329 38.18 18.46 -32.09
CA THR A 329 38.72 18.04 -30.78
C THR A 329 40.07 17.34 -30.85
N PHE A 330 40.53 16.92 -32.03
CA PHE A 330 41.85 16.28 -32.22
C PHE A 330 42.76 16.98 -33.24
N GLY A 331 42.44 18.22 -33.64
CA GLY A 331 43.10 18.93 -34.73
C GLY A 331 44.22 19.91 -34.36
N HIS A 332 44.82 19.84 -33.17
CA HIS A 332 46.02 20.65 -32.83
C HIS A 332 47.05 19.78 -32.13
N GLY A 333 48.02 19.29 -32.90
CA GLY A 333 49.13 18.50 -32.37
C GLY A 333 49.94 17.77 -33.42
N THR A 334 50.36 18.45 -34.50
CA THR A 334 51.53 18.02 -35.30
C THR A 334 52.25 19.26 -35.82
N ASP A 335 53.08 19.81 -34.94
CA ASP A 335 54.11 20.79 -35.28
C ASP A 335 55.34 20.01 -35.75
N ALA A 336 55.42 19.70 -37.04
CA ALA A 336 56.62 19.15 -37.68
C ALA A 336 56.47 19.19 -39.20
N ALA A 337 56.89 20.31 -39.82
CA ALA A 337 57.56 20.38 -41.13
C ALA A 337 57.34 21.77 -41.77
N ARG A 338 58.20 22.72 -41.40
CA ARG A 338 58.61 23.80 -42.31
C ARG A 338 60.14 23.82 -42.32
N ILE A 339 60.71 22.89 -43.08
CA ILE A 339 62.00 23.12 -43.73
C ILE A 339 61.65 23.90 -44.99
N ALA A 340 61.97 25.18 -45.00
CA ALA A 340 62.18 25.92 -46.23
C ALA A 340 63.65 26.31 -46.20
N ASP A 341 64.41 25.65 -47.06
CA ASP A 341 65.66 26.17 -47.60
C ASP A 341 65.38 27.56 -48.19
N ASP A 342 66.26 28.50 -47.90
CA ASP A 342 66.64 29.56 -48.85
C ASP A 342 68.14 29.81 -48.66
N GLU A 343 68.93 29.29 -49.60
CA GLU A 343 70.31 29.67 -49.87
C GLU A 343 70.33 31.08 -50.50
N GLN A 344 71.01 32.04 -49.87
CA GLN A 344 72.12 32.84 -50.43
C GLN A 344 72.55 33.97 -49.48
#